data_AF-A0A7V1H858-F1
#
_entry.id   AF-A0A7V1H858-F1
#
_cell.length_a   1.000
_cell.length_b   1.000
_cell.length_c   1.000
_cell.angle_alpha   90.00
_cell.angle_beta   90.00
_cell.angle_gamma   90.00
#
_symmetry.space_group_name_H-M   'P 1'
#
loop_
_entity.id
_entity.type
_entity.pdbx_description
1 polymer ?
#
loop_
_entity_poly.entity_id
_entity_poly.type
_entity_poly.pdbx_seq_one_letter_code
_entity_poly.pdbx_strand_id
1 'polypeptide(L)'
;MNNKEIASILKNIAVYKELSGENPFKARAFEQAARSVETNPAEIADLVEKGELREIKGIGKSVEEVILEYIANGHSTVLEELKSSFPGSIQELLTIPGMGPKKVKAVWDKLEISDIGELEYACKENRLKTLEGFGQKSQEKILRGIDLKKLYKDKHLFSDALETANDVAGILKSSNIFVKIAIAGSLRRGKSTFKDIDIVLVPDGNIEDTIINKTLISLADGDPGTKDVIGAGPTKVSIRRKGLQIDFRIIKNESYPAALQHFTGSKEHNTILRSRAKRMGLKMNEYGIFKGESALEIETEETIYNHIGLRFIPPEIREGGAEIEASEQGTLPELVKDSDIQGMIHVHSNFSDGAHSIEILARECVKQGYSYLCLSDHSRSAFYANGLSNERLLAQIEEVKQLNSEFGSGGRSFFKIFCGIESDILTDGSLDYPDDTLKKLDFVIASVHSKLSMGTEEATERLLTAIKNPYVTILGHISGRLLLSREGYQYDQEKILEALAAQQVVLEHNCNPYRLDPGWQYLIKASRRGVLISLGPDAHSIDGFKDIKYGLIMARKAWVSKKGLLNSMTAGEIDEFFRNRKKR
;
A
#
# COMPACT_ATOMS: atom_id res chain seq x y z
N MET A 1 5.23 -22.64 -1.65
CA MET A 1 3.96 -22.14 -2.22
C MET A 1 3.30 -21.30 -1.17
N ASN A 2 2.76 -20.13 -1.51
CA ASN A 2 2.20 -19.22 -0.52
C ASN A 2 0.69 -19.47 -0.37
N ASN A 3 0.16 -19.45 0.86
CA ASN A 3 -1.28 -19.47 1.13
C ASN A 3 -2.05 -18.46 0.26
N LYS A 4 -1.45 -17.31 -0.06
CA LYS A 4 -2.00 -16.31 -0.98
C LYS A 4 -2.29 -16.84 -2.38
N GLU A 5 -1.43 -17.71 -2.92
CA GLU A 5 -1.62 -18.32 -4.25
C GLU A 5 -2.84 -19.25 -4.25
N ILE A 6 -2.95 -20.10 -3.22
CA ILE A 6 -4.07 -21.02 -3.03
C ILE A 6 -5.37 -20.23 -2.85
N ALA A 7 -5.37 -19.22 -1.98
CA ALA A 7 -6.53 -18.35 -1.77
C ALA A 7 -6.98 -17.66 -3.07
N SER A 8 -6.04 -17.17 -3.88
CA SER A 8 -6.32 -16.56 -5.18
C SER A 8 -7.04 -17.53 -6.12
N ILE A 9 -6.63 -18.80 -6.13
CA ILE A 9 -7.28 -19.83 -6.96
C ILE A 9 -8.70 -20.12 -6.50
N LEU A 10 -8.91 -20.32 -5.20
CA LEU A 10 -10.24 -20.56 -4.64
C LEU A 10 -11.18 -19.37 -4.91
N LYS A 11 -10.67 -18.14 -4.78
CA LYS A 11 -11.39 -16.91 -5.11
C LYS A 11 -11.78 -16.86 -6.59
N ASN A 12 -10.87 -17.23 -7.49
CA ASN A 12 -11.17 -17.30 -8.92
C ASN A 12 -12.23 -18.36 -9.22
N ILE A 13 -12.17 -19.54 -8.58
CA ILE A 13 -13.21 -20.57 -8.73
C ILE A 13 -14.57 -20.04 -8.27
N ALA A 14 -14.64 -19.35 -7.12
CA ALA A 14 -15.88 -18.75 -6.63
C ALA A 14 -16.49 -17.78 -7.66
N VAL A 15 -15.65 -16.89 -8.22
CA VAL A 15 -16.03 -15.91 -9.25
C VAL A 15 -16.56 -16.59 -10.51
N TYR A 16 -15.85 -17.60 -11.01
CA TYR A 16 -16.26 -18.32 -12.21
C TYR A 16 -17.52 -19.16 -12.00
N LYS A 17 -17.69 -19.76 -10.83
CA LYS A 17 -18.94 -20.46 -10.50
C LYS A 17 -20.14 -19.51 -10.49
N GLU A 18 -19.97 -18.31 -9.93
CA GLU A 18 -21.02 -17.29 -9.98
C GLU A 18 -21.29 -16.82 -11.42
N LEU A 19 -20.25 -16.67 -12.25
CA LEU A 19 -20.36 -16.32 -13.67
C LEU A 19 -21.09 -17.40 -14.48
N SER A 20 -20.86 -18.68 -14.20
CA SER A 20 -21.57 -19.81 -14.80
C SER A 20 -23.05 -19.86 -14.41
N GLY A 21 -23.45 -19.14 -13.36
CA GLY A 21 -24.80 -19.23 -12.81
C GLY A 21 -25.01 -20.50 -11.99
N GLU A 22 -23.93 -21.10 -11.48
CA GLU A 22 -24.03 -22.21 -10.53
C GLU A 22 -24.73 -21.78 -9.24
N ASN A 23 -25.11 -22.78 -8.43
CA ASN A 23 -25.74 -22.57 -7.14
C ASN A 23 -24.92 -21.58 -6.26
N PRO A 24 -25.52 -20.46 -5.79
CA PRO A 24 -24.85 -19.46 -4.97
C PRO A 24 -24.18 -20.01 -3.70
N PHE A 25 -24.68 -21.12 -3.15
CA PHE A 25 -24.09 -21.78 -2.00
C PHE A 25 -22.71 -22.37 -2.32
N LYS A 26 -22.50 -22.89 -3.53
CA LYS A 26 -21.20 -23.44 -3.95
C LYS A 26 -20.17 -22.34 -4.16
N ALA A 27 -20.52 -21.25 -4.83
CA ALA A 27 -19.62 -20.10 -5.00
C ALA A 27 -19.20 -19.52 -3.65
N ARG A 28 -20.15 -19.36 -2.71
CA ARG A 28 -19.87 -18.89 -1.34
C ARG A 28 -18.96 -19.82 -0.56
N ALA A 29 -19.05 -21.14 -0.75
CA ALA A 29 -18.16 -22.09 -0.08
C ALA A 29 -16.69 -21.86 -0.47
N PHE A 30 -16.42 -21.69 -1.78
CA PHE A 30 -15.09 -21.37 -2.28
C PHE A 30 -14.61 -19.98 -1.83
N GLU A 31 -15.51 -18.99 -1.79
CA GLU A 31 -15.18 -17.64 -1.30
C GLU A 31 -14.80 -17.66 0.19
N GLN A 32 -15.56 -18.38 1.02
CA GLN A 32 -15.25 -18.51 2.45
C GLN A 32 -13.94 -19.25 2.65
N ALA A 33 -13.71 -20.34 1.92
CA ALA A 33 -12.46 -21.07 2.02
C ALA A 33 -11.25 -20.25 1.56
N ALA A 34 -11.39 -19.42 0.52
CA ALA A 34 -10.33 -18.50 0.10
C ALA A 34 -9.91 -17.57 1.24
N ARG A 35 -10.89 -16.98 1.95
CA ARG A 35 -10.63 -16.14 3.13
C ARG A 35 -9.97 -16.92 4.26
N SER A 36 -10.47 -18.11 4.57
CA SER A 36 -9.89 -18.96 5.63
C SER A 36 -8.47 -19.41 5.31
N VAL A 37 -8.14 -19.65 4.04
CA VAL A 37 -6.79 -19.99 3.59
C VAL A 37 -5.86 -18.77 3.64
N GLU A 38 -6.31 -17.62 3.14
CA GLU A 38 -5.53 -16.38 3.11
C GLU A 38 -5.15 -15.91 4.52
N THR A 39 -6.05 -16.09 5.48
CA THR A 39 -5.87 -15.70 6.88
C THR A 39 -5.34 -16.82 7.76
N ASN A 40 -5.03 -18.00 7.20
CA ASN A 40 -4.53 -19.10 8.00
C ASN A 40 -3.09 -18.82 8.49
N PRO A 41 -2.82 -18.93 9.80
CA PRO A 41 -1.48 -18.71 10.35
C PRO A 41 -0.48 -19.83 9.98
N ALA A 42 -0.95 -21.04 9.68
CA ALA A 42 -0.09 -22.15 9.24
C ALA A 42 0.00 -22.21 7.72
N GLU A 43 1.12 -22.71 7.19
CA GLU A 43 1.21 -23.01 5.76
C GLU A 43 0.23 -24.12 5.41
N ILE A 44 -0.59 -23.90 4.38
CA ILE A 44 -1.58 -24.89 3.95
C ILE A 44 -0.91 -26.20 3.52
N ALA A 45 0.30 -26.13 2.97
CA ALA A 45 1.09 -27.31 2.62
C ALA A 45 1.35 -28.19 3.85
N ASP A 46 1.73 -27.61 4.98
CA ASP A 46 1.96 -28.35 6.24
C ASP A 46 0.68 -29.01 6.76
N LEU A 47 -0.46 -28.32 6.65
CA LEU A 47 -1.76 -28.85 7.10
C LEU A 47 -2.23 -30.00 6.21
N VAL A 48 -1.87 -29.99 4.93
CA VAL A 48 -2.12 -31.09 4.00
C VAL A 48 -1.30 -32.32 4.39
N GLU A 49 -0.01 -32.17 4.70
CA GLU A 49 0.84 -33.28 5.14
C GLU A 49 0.33 -33.95 6.42
N LYS A 50 -0.25 -33.15 7.33
CA LYS A 50 -0.83 -33.63 8.58
C LYS A 50 -2.24 -34.21 8.44
N GLY A 51 -2.90 -34.04 7.29
CA GLY A 51 -4.29 -34.44 7.08
C GLY A 51 -5.31 -33.58 7.80
N GLU A 52 -4.93 -32.37 8.23
CA GLU A 52 -5.73 -31.46 9.07
C GLU A 52 -6.49 -30.40 8.25
N LEU A 53 -6.43 -30.47 6.91
CA LEU A 53 -6.98 -29.42 6.04
C LEU A 53 -8.50 -29.19 6.24
N ARG A 54 -9.27 -30.25 6.51
CA ARG A 54 -10.72 -30.15 6.76
C ARG A 54 -11.07 -29.55 8.12
N GLU A 55 -10.11 -29.38 9.02
CA GLU A 55 -10.33 -28.72 10.31
C GLU A 55 -10.48 -27.20 10.14
N ILE A 56 -9.98 -26.66 9.02
CA ILE A 56 -10.18 -25.26 8.66
C ILE A 56 -11.65 -25.02 8.35
N LYS A 57 -12.27 -24.12 9.13
CA LYS A 57 -13.65 -23.67 8.90
C LYS A 57 -13.84 -23.16 7.47
N GLY A 58 -14.81 -23.75 6.77
CA GLY A 58 -15.13 -23.41 5.38
C GLY A 58 -14.50 -24.33 4.33
N ILE A 59 -13.58 -25.23 4.71
CA ILE A 59 -13.01 -26.23 3.80
C ILE A 59 -13.83 -27.53 3.86
N GLY A 60 -14.72 -27.69 2.88
CA GLY A 60 -15.39 -28.95 2.62
C GLY A 60 -14.62 -29.83 1.62
N LYS A 61 -15.12 -31.05 1.40
CA LYS A 61 -14.51 -32.05 0.48
C LYS A 61 -14.13 -31.48 -0.89
N SER A 62 -15.03 -30.73 -1.53
CA SER A 62 -14.77 -30.17 -2.87
C SER A 62 -13.67 -29.11 -2.90
N VAL A 63 -13.47 -28.39 -1.80
CA VAL A 63 -12.42 -27.37 -1.70
C VAL A 63 -11.08 -28.03 -1.40
N GLU A 64 -11.07 -29.02 -0.50
CA GLU A 64 -9.89 -29.84 -0.21
C GLU A 64 -9.35 -30.50 -1.48
N GLU A 65 -10.20 -31.12 -2.30
CA GLU A 65 -9.78 -31.76 -3.56
C GLU A 65 -9.02 -30.77 -4.47
N VAL A 66 -9.50 -29.53 -4.58
CA VAL A 66 -8.85 -28.46 -5.36
C VAL A 66 -7.51 -28.05 -4.76
N ILE A 67 -7.43 -27.91 -3.43
CA ILE A 67 -6.19 -27.52 -2.74
C ILE A 67 -5.13 -28.61 -2.91
N LEU A 68 -5.50 -29.87 -2.70
CA LEU A 68 -4.61 -31.02 -2.85
C LEU A 68 -4.07 -31.12 -4.28
N GLU A 69 -4.94 -30.98 -5.28
CA GLU A 69 -4.55 -30.99 -6.69
C GLU A 69 -3.56 -29.86 -6.99
N TYR A 70 -3.85 -28.64 -6.52
CA TYR A 70 -3.00 -27.50 -6.80
C TYR A 70 -1.61 -27.63 -6.17
N ILE A 71 -1.53 -28.14 -4.94
CA ILE A 71 -0.24 -28.38 -4.27
C ILE A 71 0.55 -29.48 -4.99
N ALA A 72 -0.11 -30.56 -5.43
CA ALA A 72 0.56 -31.67 -6.09
C ALA A 72 1.05 -31.30 -7.51
N ASN A 73 0.22 -30.59 -8.27
CA ASN A 73 0.41 -30.45 -9.73
C ASN A 73 0.67 -29.01 -10.20
N GLY A 74 0.56 -28.02 -9.30
CA GLY A 74 0.71 -26.60 -9.64
C GLY A 74 -0.45 -25.99 -10.46
N HIS A 75 -1.55 -26.73 -10.66
CA HIS A 75 -2.74 -26.27 -11.39
C HIS A 75 -4.03 -26.85 -10.80
N SER A 76 -5.18 -26.30 -11.17
CA SER A 76 -6.49 -26.80 -10.75
C SER A 76 -7.36 -27.08 -11.97
N THR A 77 -7.73 -28.35 -12.16
CA THR A 77 -8.57 -28.77 -13.29
C THR A 77 -9.92 -28.07 -13.26
N VAL A 78 -10.53 -27.95 -12.07
CA VAL A 78 -11.81 -27.24 -11.88
C VAL A 78 -11.72 -25.79 -12.36
N LEU A 79 -10.64 -25.08 -12.05
CA LEU A 79 -10.46 -23.70 -12.48
C LEU A 79 -10.23 -23.62 -13.99
N GLU A 80 -9.48 -24.53 -14.57
CA GLU A 80 -9.20 -24.58 -16.01
C GLU A 80 -10.46 -24.86 -16.84
N GLU A 81 -11.27 -25.85 -16.44
CA GLU A 81 -12.55 -26.17 -17.08
C GLU A 81 -13.51 -24.97 -17.03
N LEU A 82 -13.64 -24.35 -15.85
CA LEU A 82 -14.44 -23.15 -15.67
C LEU A 82 -13.94 -22.00 -16.56
N LYS A 83 -12.63 -21.79 -16.63
CA LYS A 83 -12.02 -20.77 -17.51
C LYS A 83 -12.30 -21.06 -18.99
N SER A 84 -12.17 -22.32 -19.43
CA SER A 84 -12.39 -22.69 -20.85
C SER A 84 -13.83 -22.48 -21.32
N SER A 85 -14.78 -22.38 -20.38
CA SER A 85 -16.19 -22.12 -20.66
C SER A 85 -16.48 -20.66 -21.02
N PHE A 86 -15.50 -19.76 -20.92
CA PHE A 86 -15.65 -18.34 -21.24
C PHE A 86 -14.48 -17.79 -22.07
N PRO A 87 -14.70 -16.71 -22.84
CA PRO A 87 -13.60 -15.99 -23.48
C PRO A 87 -12.59 -15.48 -22.44
N GLY A 88 -11.29 -15.58 -22.73
CA GLY A 88 -10.24 -15.11 -21.82
C GLY A 88 -10.36 -13.62 -21.46
N SER A 89 -10.89 -12.80 -22.38
CA SER A 89 -11.13 -11.37 -22.20
C SER A 89 -12.22 -11.07 -21.16
N ILE A 90 -13.09 -12.02 -20.80
CA ILE A 90 -14.19 -11.80 -19.85
C ILE A 90 -13.68 -11.46 -18.44
N GLN A 91 -12.48 -11.97 -18.08
CA GLN A 91 -11.83 -11.65 -16.82
C GLN A 91 -11.57 -10.16 -16.69
N GLU A 92 -11.23 -9.50 -17.80
CA GLU A 92 -10.96 -8.08 -17.79
C GLU A 92 -12.20 -7.27 -17.44
N LEU A 93 -13.40 -7.75 -17.79
CA LEU A 93 -14.66 -7.11 -17.43
C LEU A 93 -14.91 -7.16 -15.92
N LEU A 94 -14.58 -8.29 -15.27
CA LEU A 94 -14.73 -8.47 -13.82
C LEU A 94 -13.87 -7.50 -13.01
N THR A 95 -12.79 -6.98 -13.60
CA THR A 95 -11.94 -5.98 -12.94
C THR A 95 -12.53 -4.57 -12.96
N ILE A 96 -13.59 -4.31 -13.73
CA ILE A 96 -14.20 -2.98 -13.84
C ILE A 96 -15.10 -2.73 -12.63
N PRO A 97 -14.92 -1.61 -11.89
CA PRO A 97 -15.80 -1.26 -10.80
C PRO A 97 -17.28 -1.24 -11.20
N GLY A 98 -18.09 -2.07 -10.53
CA GLY A 98 -19.52 -2.19 -10.83
C GLY A 98 -19.88 -3.33 -11.80
N MET A 99 -18.90 -4.08 -12.32
CA MET A 99 -19.07 -5.27 -13.13
C MET A 99 -18.78 -6.54 -12.32
N GLY A 100 -19.67 -6.89 -11.39
CA GLY A 100 -19.59 -8.18 -10.68
C GLY A 100 -20.00 -9.37 -11.56
N PRO A 101 -19.77 -10.62 -11.14
CA PRO A 101 -20.01 -11.82 -11.94
C PRO A 101 -21.41 -11.88 -12.59
N LYS A 102 -22.47 -11.55 -11.83
CA LYS A 102 -23.85 -11.51 -12.35
C LYS A 102 -24.04 -10.50 -13.47
N LYS A 103 -23.40 -9.33 -13.38
CA LYS A 103 -23.49 -8.26 -14.38
C LYS A 103 -22.68 -8.61 -15.62
N VAL A 104 -21.47 -9.14 -15.45
CA VAL A 104 -20.65 -9.64 -16.57
C VAL A 104 -21.40 -10.74 -17.31
N LYS A 105 -22.00 -11.70 -16.58
CA LYS A 105 -22.86 -12.74 -17.17
C LYS A 105 -24.01 -12.14 -17.97
N ALA A 106 -24.78 -11.21 -17.40
CA ALA A 106 -25.91 -10.59 -18.10
C ALA A 106 -25.48 -9.86 -19.37
N VAL A 107 -24.35 -9.18 -19.34
CA VAL A 107 -23.78 -8.48 -20.50
C VAL A 107 -23.32 -9.46 -21.58
N TRP A 108 -22.67 -10.56 -21.18
CA TRP A 108 -22.26 -11.62 -22.10
C TRP A 108 -23.45 -12.36 -22.70
N ASP A 109 -24.38 -12.85 -21.87
CA ASP A 109 -25.55 -13.64 -22.30
C ASP A 109 -26.53 -12.84 -23.17
N LYS A 110 -26.64 -11.52 -22.99
CA LYS A 110 -27.67 -10.69 -23.65
C LYS A 110 -27.15 -9.75 -24.72
N LEU A 111 -25.91 -9.29 -24.59
CA LEU A 111 -25.31 -8.35 -25.54
C LEU A 111 -24.13 -8.94 -26.30
N GLU A 112 -23.73 -10.18 -25.98
CA GLU A 112 -22.59 -10.90 -26.57
C GLU A 112 -21.27 -10.15 -26.43
N ILE A 113 -21.19 -9.28 -25.42
CA ILE A 113 -20.00 -8.47 -25.13
C ILE A 113 -19.03 -9.29 -24.30
N SER A 114 -17.79 -9.39 -24.78
CA SER A 114 -16.75 -10.21 -24.17
C SER A 114 -15.47 -9.43 -23.85
N ASP A 115 -15.34 -8.18 -24.31
CA ASP A 115 -14.19 -7.33 -24.02
C ASP A 115 -14.55 -5.88 -23.62
N ILE A 116 -13.53 -5.15 -23.14
CA ILE A 116 -13.69 -3.79 -22.61
C ILE A 116 -14.11 -2.78 -23.69
N GLY A 117 -13.59 -2.91 -24.91
CA GLY A 117 -13.90 -2.00 -26.01
C GLY A 117 -15.36 -2.12 -26.43
N GLU A 118 -15.85 -3.36 -26.56
CA GLU A 118 -17.26 -3.66 -26.79
C GLU A 118 -18.16 -3.12 -25.67
N LEU A 119 -17.75 -3.31 -24.40
CA LEU A 119 -18.48 -2.81 -23.24
C LEU A 119 -18.57 -1.28 -23.23
N GLU A 120 -17.47 -0.60 -23.56
CA GLU A 120 -17.41 0.86 -23.65
C GLU A 120 -18.34 1.38 -24.76
N TYR A 121 -18.28 0.74 -25.94
CA TYR A 121 -19.14 1.08 -27.06
C TYR A 121 -20.62 0.92 -26.71
N ALA A 122 -20.98 -0.20 -26.08
CA ALA A 122 -22.34 -0.46 -25.61
C ALA A 122 -22.80 0.54 -24.53
N CYS A 123 -21.90 1.03 -23.68
CA CYS A 123 -22.21 2.10 -22.75
C CYS A 123 -22.49 3.42 -23.48
N LYS A 124 -21.68 3.77 -24.49
CA LYS A 124 -21.85 4.99 -25.30
C LYS A 124 -23.16 4.97 -26.09
N GLU A 125 -23.56 3.80 -26.58
CA GLU A 125 -24.84 3.60 -27.28
C GLU A 125 -26.05 3.40 -26.35
N ASN A 126 -25.87 3.46 -25.04
CA ASN A 126 -26.92 3.19 -24.04
C ASN A 126 -27.51 1.77 -24.09
N ARG A 127 -26.83 0.81 -24.72
CA ARG A 127 -27.26 -0.60 -24.82
C ARG A 127 -27.29 -1.29 -23.47
N LEU A 128 -26.51 -0.84 -22.48
CA LEU A 128 -26.57 -1.41 -21.13
C LEU A 128 -27.87 -1.05 -20.41
N LYS A 129 -28.48 0.11 -20.69
CA LYS A 129 -29.71 0.57 -20.00
C LYS A 129 -30.92 -0.34 -20.22
N THR A 130 -30.88 -1.18 -21.25
CA THR A 130 -31.95 -2.14 -21.56
C THR A 130 -31.86 -3.41 -20.72
N LEU A 131 -30.74 -3.64 -20.01
CA LEU A 131 -30.55 -4.80 -19.15
C LEU A 131 -31.06 -4.54 -17.72
N GLU A 132 -31.68 -5.56 -17.14
CA GLU A 132 -32.09 -5.54 -15.74
C GLU A 132 -30.85 -5.35 -14.82
N GLY A 133 -30.91 -4.39 -13.89
CA GLY A 133 -29.80 -4.06 -13.01
C GLY A 133 -28.76 -3.07 -13.57
N PHE A 134 -28.98 -2.54 -14.78
CA PHE A 134 -28.09 -1.58 -15.46
C PHE A 134 -28.75 -0.22 -15.71
N GLY A 135 -29.26 0.43 -14.66
CA GLY A 135 -29.76 1.81 -14.77
C GLY A 135 -28.67 2.82 -15.14
N GLN A 136 -29.07 4.08 -15.39
CA GLN A 136 -28.17 5.17 -15.80
C GLN A 136 -26.92 5.30 -14.91
N LYS A 137 -27.09 5.35 -13.58
CA LYS A 137 -25.97 5.43 -12.62
C LYS A 137 -25.02 4.23 -12.72
N SER A 138 -25.53 3.04 -13.05
CA SER A 138 -24.69 1.86 -13.25
C SER A 138 -23.81 2.01 -14.49
N GLN A 139 -24.38 2.49 -15.60
CA GLN A 139 -23.64 2.71 -16.84
C GLN A 139 -22.55 3.79 -16.66
N GLU A 140 -22.88 4.90 -16.00
CA GLU A 140 -21.91 5.96 -15.69
C GLU A 140 -20.75 5.44 -14.82
N LYS A 141 -21.05 4.59 -13.83
CA LYS A 141 -20.03 3.94 -13.00
C LYS A 141 -19.13 3.00 -13.81
N ILE A 142 -19.70 2.22 -14.73
CA ILE A 142 -18.95 1.30 -15.60
C ILE A 142 -18.03 2.08 -16.54
N LEU A 143 -18.54 3.11 -17.22
CA LEU A 143 -17.73 4.00 -18.08
C LEU A 143 -16.54 4.59 -17.32
N ARG A 144 -16.80 5.16 -16.14
CA ARG A 144 -15.73 5.70 -15.29
C ARG A 144 -14.71 4.63 -14.91
N GLY A 145 -15.16 3.41 -14.61
CA GLY A 145 -14.28 2.27 -14.35
C GLY A 145 -13.39 1.90 -15.54
N ILE A 146 -13.92 1.94 -16.76
CA ILE A 146 -13.16 1.71 -18.01
C ILE A 146 -12.10 2.80 -18.19
N ASP A 147 -12.48 4.07 -18.00
CA ASP A 147 -11.55 5.20 -18.12
C ASP A 147 -10.40 5.10 -17.11
N LEU A 148 -10.70 4.70 -15.86
CA LEU A 148 -9.68 4.46 -14.84
C LEU A 148 -8.73 3.32 -15.25
N LYS A 149 -9.25 2.21 -15.76
CA LYS A 149 -8.40 1.08 -16.20
C LYS A 149 -7.49 1.50 -17.36
N LYS A 150 -7.98 2.30 -18.30
CA LYS A 150 -7.14 2.88 -19.37
C LYS A 150 -6.07 3.81 -18.81
N LEU A 151 -6.43 4.67 -17.84
CA LEU A 151 -5.52 5.60 -17.19
C LEU A 151 -4.40 4.88 -16.41
N TYR A 152 -4.69 3.68 -15.90
CA TYR A 152 -3.80 2.90 -15.03
C TYR A 152 -3.14 1.70 -15.71
N LYS A 153 -3.38 1.47 -17.01
CA LYS A 153 -2.93 0.27 -17.74
C LYS A 153 -1.43 -0.04 -17.58
N ASP A 154 -0.60 0.99 -17.52
CA ASP A 154 0.85 0.88 -17.38
C ASP A 154 1.34 1.37 -16.01
N LYS A 155 0.48 1.27 -14.97
CA LYS A 155 0.83 1.65 -13.61
C LYS A 155 0.84 0.44 -12.70
N HIS A 156 1.76 0.45 -11.76
CA HIS A 156 1.96 -0.58 -10.76
C HIS A 156 1.93 0.01 -9.35
N LEU A 157 1.54 -0.82 -8.39
CA LEU A 157 1.53 -0.44 -6.98
C LEU A 157 2.96 -0.33 -6.44
N PHE A 158 3.09 0.34 -5.31
CA PHE A 158 4.38 0.47 -4.65
C PHE A 158 4.93 -0.87 -4.16
N SER A 159 4.07 -1.75 -3.64
CA SER A 159 4.46 -3.11 -3.27
C SER A 159 5.17 -3.83 -4.41
N ASP A 160 4.53 -3.86 -5.57
CA ASP A 160 4.95 -4.66 -6.72
C ASP A 160 6.26 -4.12 -7.32
N ALA A 161 6.35 -2.79 -7.43
CA ALA A 161 7.55 -2.12 -7.94
C ALA A 161 8.75 -2.31 -6.99
N LEU A 162 8.53 -2.17 -5.67
CA LEU A 162 9.59 -2.33 -4.68
C LEU A 162 10.06 -3.78 -4.56
N GLU A 163 9.14 -4.74 -4.55
CA GLU A 163 9.47 -6.17 -4.55
C GLU A 163 10.29 -6.52 -5.80
N THR A 164 9.79 -6.16 -6.99
CA THR A 164 10.48 -6.44 -8.25
C THR A 164 11.87 -5.80 -8.29
N ALA A 165 12.02 -4.56 -7.81
CA ALA A 165 13.31 -3.88 -7.76
C ALA A 165 14.29 -4.56 -6.79
N ASN A 166 13.81 -5.00 -5.63
CA ASN A 166 14.63 -5.70 -4.63
C ASN A 166 15.04 -7.09 -5.11
N ASP A 167 14.13 -7.84 -5.74
CA ASP A 167 14.41 -9.14 -6.35
C ASP A 167 15.55 -9.01 -7.38
N VAL A 168 15.41 -8.05 -8.29
CA VAL A 168 16.40 -7.77 -9.33
C VAL A 168 17.72 -7.32 -8.72
N ALA A 169 17.71 -6.39 -7.78
CA ALA A 169 18.92 -5.93 -7.09
C ALA A 169 19.63 -7.09 -6.36
N GLY A 170 18.87 -8.01 -5.75
CA GLY A 170 19.39 -9.22 -5.11
C GLY A 170 20.09 -10.17 -6.10
N ILE A 171 19.48 -10.42 -7.26
CA ILE A 171 20.09 -11.25 -8.33
C ILE A 171 21.37 -10.59 -8.86
N LEU A 172 21.32 -9.29 -9.12
CA LEU A 172 22.48 -8.53 -9.61
C LEU A 172 23.62 -8.53 -8.60
N LYS A 173 23.31 -8.42 -7.30
CA LYS A 173 24.32 -8.50 -6.23
C LYS A 173 24.99 -9.87 -6.20
N SER A 174 24.24 -10.95 -6.38
CA SER A 174 24.76 -12.33 -6.41
C SER A 174 25.59 -12.65 -7.66
N SER A 175 25.49 -11.84 -8.73
CA SER A 175 26.26 -12.05 -9.96
C SER A 175 27.74 -11.69 -9.85
N ASN A 176 28.13 -10.89 -8.84
CA ASN A 176 29.47 -10.30 -8.69
C ASN A 176 29.97 -9.48 -9.89
N ILE A 177 29.08 -9.07 -10.80
CA ILE A 177 29.42 -8.23 -11.97
C ILE A 177 29.45 -6.74 -11.60
N PHE A 178 28.68 -6.33 -10.59
CA PHE A 178 28.47 -4.92 -10.25
C PHE A 178 29.01 -4.61 -8.86
N VAL A 179 29.84 -3.57 -8.77
CA VAL A 179 30.39 -3.07 -7.50
C VAL A 179 29.42 -2.13 -6.79
N LYS A 180 28.51 -1.49 -7.52
CA LYS A 180 27.43 -0.67 -6.96
C LYS A 180 26.11 -0.92 -7.69
N ILE A 181 25.04 -1.06 -6.92
CA ILE A 181 23.67 -1.25 -7.39
C ILE A 181 22.78 -0.34 -6.55
N ALA A 182 22.04 0.56 -7.18
CA ALA A 182 21.12 1.45 -6.49
C ALA A 182 19.81 1.60 -7.25
N ILE A 183 18.71 1.36 -6.55
CA ILE A 183 17.36 1.73 -7.01
C ILE A 183 17.29 3.27 -7.02
N ALA A 184 16.89 3.83 -8.16
CA ALA A 184 16.78 5.25 -8.40
C ALA A 184 15.33 5.61 -8.79
N GLY A 185 15.18 6.65 -9.62
CA GLY A 185 13.90 6.99 -10.22
C GLY A 185 12.85 7.43 -9.22
N SER A 186 11.60 7.33 -9.67
CA SER A 186 10.44 7.64 -8.83
C SER A 186 10.29 6.70 -7.63
N LEU A 187 10.81 5.47 -7.73
CA LEU A 187 10.77 4.46 -6.67
C LEU A 187 11.60 4.87 -5.46
N ARG A 188 12.83 5.35 -5.69
CA ARG A 188 13.68 5.91 -4.63
C ARG A 188 13.06 7.16 -3.98
N ARG A 189 12.22 7.90 -4.70
CA ARG A 189 11.49 9.06 -4.16
C ARG A 189 10.16 8.71 -3.51
N GLY A 190 9.76 7.44 -3.52
CA GLY A 190 8.51 6.98 -2.89
C GLY A 190 7.25 7.55 -3.53
N LYS A 191 7.09 7.52 -4.86
CA LYS A 191 5.77 7.78 -5.46
C LYS A 191 4.77 6.70 -5.06
N SER A 192 3.47 6.99 -5.12
CA SER A 192 2.44 6.03 -4.72
C SER A 192 2.14 4.97 -5.81
N THR A 193 2.50 5.26 -7.06
CA THR A 193 2.31 4.36 -8.22
C THR A 193 3.44 4.57 -9.23
N PHE A 194 3.80 3.52 -9.95
CA PHE A 194 5.01 3.46 -10.79
C PHE A 194 4.69 3.03 -12.22
N LYS A 195 5.43 3.56 -13.20
CA LYS A 195 5.39 3.07 -14.59
C LYS A 195 6.58 2.16 -14.90
N ASP A 196 7.71 2.52 -14.31
CA ASP A 196 9.01 1.92 -14.52
C ASP A 196 9.81 1.91 -13.20
N ILE A 197 10.89 1.13 -13.22
CA ILE A 197 11.91 1.09 -12.18
C ILE A 197 13.23 1.51 -12.82
N ASP A 198 13.92 2.49 -12.23
CA ASP A 198 15.28 2.86 -12.62
C ASP A 198 16.29 2.23 -11.65
N ILE A 199 17.34 1.60 -12.18
CA ILE A 199 18.45 1.07 -11.39
C ILE A 199 19.78 1.59 -11.95
N VAL A 200 20.57 2.23 -11.11
CA VAL A 200 21.93 2.70 -11.44
C VAL A 200 22.93 1.62 -11.05
N LEU A 201 23.78 1.26 -12.00
CA LEU A 201 24.74 0.16 -11.91
C LEU A 201 26.15 0.68 -12.19
N VAL A 202 27.11 0.22 -11.40
CA VAL A 202 28.55 0.36 -11.68
C VAL A 202 29.12 -1.04 -11.83
N PRO A 203 29.52 -1.45 -13.05
CA PRO A 203 30.17 -2.74 -13.26
C PRO A 203 31.58 -2.73 -12.66
N ASP A 204 32.08 -3.91 -12.30
CA ASP A 204 33.52 -4.10 -12.07
C ASP A 204 34.28 -3.83 -13.38
N GLY A 205 35.38 -3.09 -13.30
CA GLY A 205 36.14 -2.63 -14.46
C GLY A 205 36.73 -3.74 -15.34
N ASN A 206 36.74 -4.99 -14.86
CA ASN A 206 37.21 -6.15 -15.60
C ASN A 206 36.12 -6.88 -16.41
N ILE A 207 34.85 -6.48 -16.30
CA ILE A 207 33.75 -7.16 -16.98
C ILE A 207 33.46 -6.51 -18.34
N GLU A 208 33.40 -7.31 -19.39
CA GLU A 208 33.05 -6.86 -20.74
C GLU A 208 31.58 -6.44 -20.86
N ASP A 209 31.31 -5.40 -21.65
CA ASP A 209 29.95 -4.89 -21.94
C ASP A 209 28.99 -5.97 -22.46
N THR A 210 29.50 -6.96 -23.18
CA THR A 210 28.74 -8.11 -23.70
C THR A 210 28.19 -8.98 -22.57
N ILE A 211 28.99 -9.22 -21.53
CA ILE A 211 28.60 -10.00 -20.34
C ILE A 211 27.58 -9.20 -19.53
N ILE A 212 27.83 -7.90 -19.32
CA ILE A 212 26.90 -7.00 -18.62
C ILE A 212 25.53 -7.04 -19.30
N ASN A 213 25.48 -6.79 -20.61
CA ASN A 213 24.23 -6.78 -21.36
C ASN A 213 23.52 -8.14 -21.32
N LYS A 214 24.25 -9.24 -21.48
CA LYS A 214 23.68 -10.59 -21.43
C LYS A 214 23.05 -10.88 -20.07
N THR A 215 23.72 -10.52 -18.98
CA THR A 215 23.20 -10.67 -17.63
C THR A 215 21.93 -9.85 -17.44
N LEU A 216 21.92 -8.57 -17.83
CA LEU A 216 20.74 -7.72 -17.67
C LEU A 216 19.56 -8.18 -18.52
N ILE A 217 19.80 -8.61 -19.76
CA ILE A 217 18.76 -9.15 -20.66
C ILE A 217 18.16 -10.44 -20.10
N SER A 218 18.97 -11.30 -19.47
CA SER A 218 18.49 -12.57 -18.88
C SER A 218 17.50 -12.41 -17.72
N LEU A 219 17.32 -11.18 -17.22
CA LEU A 219 16.36 -10.88 -16.16
C LEU A 219 14.94 -10.64 -16.68
N ALA A 220 14.72 -10.57 -18.00
CA ALA A 220 13.40 -10.40 -18.60
C ALA A 220 12.50 -11.64 -18.36
N ASP A 221 11.17 -11.47 -18.42
CA ASP A 221 10.23 -12.58 -18.22
C ASP A 221 10.31 -13.65 -19.33
N GLY A 222 10.67 -13.25 -20.56
CA GLY A 222 10.78 -14.12 -21.72
C GLY A 222 12.23 -14.41 -22.14
N ASP A 223 12.40 -15.33 -23.10
CA ASP A 223 13.71 -15.69 -23.65
C ASP A 223 14.45 -14.47 -24.25
N PRO A 224 15.79 -14.48 -24.31
CA PRO A 224 16.57 -13.44 -24.98
C PRO A 224 16.15 -13.28 -26.45
N GLY A 225 15.57 -12.11 -26.80
CA GLY A 225 15.02 -11.83 -28.14
C GLY A 225 13.48 -11.71 -28.20
N THR A 226 12.80 -11.86 -27.07
CA THR A 226 11.35 -11.62 -26.92
C THR A 226 10.99 -10.13 -26.88
N LYS A 227 9.67 -9.82 -26.97
CA LYS A 227 9.12 -8.45 -26.81
C LYS A 227 9.44 -7.80 -25.46
N ASP A 228 10.00 -8.55 -24.53
CA ASP A 228 10.32 -8.10 -23.17
C ASP A 228 11.73 -7.49 -23.07
N VAL A 229 12.57 -7.58 -24.10
CA VAL A 229 13.78 -6.77 -24.23
C VAL A 229 13.44 -5.51 -25.02
N ILE A 230 13.31 -4.38 -24.32
CA ILE A 230 12.88 -3.10 -24.91
C ILE A 230 14.04 -2.43 -25.64
N GLY A 231 15.26 -2.53 -25.10
CA GLY A 231 16.47 -2.03 -25.75
C GLY A 231 17.72 -2.34 -24.94
N ALA A 232 18.86 -2.53 -25.61
CA ALA A 232 20.13 -2.81 -24.96
C ALA A 232 21.27 -2.06 -25.66
N GLY A 233 22.13 -1.43 -24.87
CA GLY A 233 23.28 -0.67 -25.32
C GLY A 233 24.29 -0.46 -24.19
N PRO A 234 25.46 0.15 -24.48
CA PRO A 234 26.59 0.18 -23.55
C PRO A 234 26.31 0.98 -22.27
N THR A 235 25.39 1.94 -22.30
CA THR A 235 25.08 2.81 -21.15
C THR A 235 23.66 2.60 -20.59
N LYS A 236 22.83 1.82 -21.29
CA LYS A 236 21.44 1.58 -20.91
C LYS A 236 20.96 0.22 -21.40
N VAL A 237 20.31 -0.53 -20.52
CA VAL A 237 19.48 -1.68 -20.86
C VAL A 237 18.08 -1.48 -20.31
N SER A 238 17.06 -1.82 -21.09
CA SER A 238 15.65 -1.73 -20.72
C SER A 238 14.98 -3.08 -20.98
N ILE A 239 14.36 -3.64 -19.95
CA ILE A 239 13.65 -4.92 -20.02
C ILE A 239 12.24 -4.79 -19.43
N ARG A 240 11.43 -5.84 -19.62
CA ARG A 240 10.17 -6.07 -18.91
C ARG A 240 10.28 -7.30 -18.02
N ARG A 241 9.87 -7.15 -16.76
CA ARG A 241 9.85 -8.22 -15.75
C ARG A 241 8.63 -8.07 -14.85
N LYS A 242 7.88 -9.15 -14.58
CA LYS A 242 6.57 -9.13 -13.91
C LYS A 242 5.62 -8.07 -14.52
N GLY A 243 5.71 -7.83 -15.83
CA GLY A 243 4.96 -6.77 -16.53
C GLY A 243 5.46 -5.33 -16.32
N LEU A 244 6.43 -5.11 -15.43
CA LEU A 244 7.06 -3.81 -15.15
C LEU A 244 8.24 -3.55 -16.09
N GLN A 245 8.36 -2.32 -16.60
CA GLN A 245 9.59 -1.90 -17.27
C GLN A 245 10.69 -1.61 -16.24
N ILE A 246 11.89 -2.13 -16.48
CA ILE A 246 13.10 -1.85 -15.69
C ILE A 246 14.17 -1.24 -16.60
N ASP A 247 14.62 -0.05 -16.23
CA ASP A 247 15.67 0.70 -16.90
C ASP A 247 16.96 0.65 -16.08
N PHE A 248 17.96 -0.06 -16.60
CA PHE A 248 19.32 -0.11 -16.05
C PHE A 248 20.18 1.01 -16.65
N ARG A 249 20.85 1.78 -15.79
CA ARG A 249 21.81 2.82 -16.17
C ARG A 249 23.21 2.37 -15.79
N ILE A 250 24.02 2.07 -16.79
CA ILE A 250 25.39 1.57 -16.61
C ILE A 250 26.33 2.77 -16.62
N ILE A 251 27.02 3.01 -15.51
CA ILE A 251 27.79 4.22 -15.25
C ILE A 251 29.17 3.86 -14.70
N LYS A 252 30.18 4.70 -14.96
CA LYS A 252 31.51 4.57 -14.36
C LYS A 252 31.49 4.94 -12.87
N ASN A 253 32.43 4.38 -12.11
CA ASN A 253 32.46 4.57 -10.65
C ASN A 253 32.58 6.06 -10.25
N GLU A 254 33.34 6.85 -10.99
CA GLU A 254 33.59 8.27 -10.72
C GLU A 254 32.33 9.13 -10.91
N SER A 255 31.45 8.71 -11.82
CA SER A 255 30.18 9.40 -12.08
C SER A 255 29.04 8.92 -11.19
N TYR A 256 29.24 7.88 -10.37
CA TYR A 256 28.15 7.23 -9.63
C TYR A 256 27.32 8.19 -8.77
N PRO A 257 27.90 9.07 -7.93
CA PRO A 257 27.08 9.95 -7.11
C PRO A 257 26.23 10.92 -7.93
N ALA A 258 26.80 11.47 -9.02
CA ALA A 258 26.12 12.39 -9.93
C ALA A 258 25.01 11.69 -10.71
N ALA A 259 25.26 10.47 -11.20
CA ALA A 259 24.27 9.67 -11.88
C ALA A 259 23.14 9.26 -10.93
N LEU A 260 23.46 8.85 -9.69
CA LEU A 260 22.44 8.51 -8.71
C LEU A 260 21.54 9.71 -8.41
N GLN A 261 22.10 10.91 -8.20
CA GLN A 261 21.31 12.13 -8.04
C GLN A 261 20.44 12.39 -9.28
N HIS A 262 21.02 12.34 -10.48
CA HIS A 262 20.36 12.61 -11.74
C HIS A 262 19.18 11.65 -11.99
N PHE A 263 19.44 10.34 -11.94
CA PHE A 263 18.43 9.32 -12.22
C PHE A 263 17.44 9.16 -11.06
N THR A 264 17.75 9.63 -9.85
CA THR A 264 16.76 9.77 -8.78
C THR A 264 15.76 10.87 -9.09
N GLY A 265 16.18 11.99 -9.69
CA GLY A 265 15.29 13.10 -10.02
C GLY A 265 14.66 13.78 -8.79
N SER A 266 13.46 14.37 -8.90
CA SER A 266 12.59 14.44 -10.08
C SER A 266 13.19 15.25 -11.25
N LYS A 267 12.51 15.25 -12.40
CA LYS A 267 12.89 16.09 -13.55
C LYS A 267 12.88 17.56 -13.16
N GLU A 268 11.87 17.99 -12.41
CA GLU A 268 11.67 19.34 -11.93
C GLU A 268 12.80 19.72 -10.97
N HIS A 269 13.10 18.87 -9.99
CA HIS A 269 14.22 19.03 -9.06
C HIS A 269 15.56 19.20 -9.80
N ASN A 270 15.87 18.28 -10.72
CA ASN A 270 17.10 18.35 -11.52
C ASN A 270 17.20 19.61 -12.38
N THR A 271 16.08 20.09 -12.91
CA THR A 271 16.04 21.31 -13.73
C THR A 271 16.40 22.53 -12.90
N ILE A 272 15.90 22.61 -11.66
CA ILE A 272 16.24 23.67 -10.72
C ILE A 272 17.72 23.59 -10.31
N LEU A 273 18.23 22.41 -9.96
CA LEU A 273 19.64 22.22 -9.59
C LEU A 273 20.59 22.61 -10.72
N ARG A 274 20.33 22.17 -11.96
CA ARG A 274 21.15 22.54 -13.12
C ARG A 274 21.11 24.03 -13.41
N SER A 275 19.93 24.66 -13.27
CA SER A 275 19.78 26.10 -13.46
C SER A 275 20.56 26.88 -12.40
N ARG A 276 20.57 26.39 -11.15
CA ARG A 276 21.36 26.94 -10.06
C ARG A 276 22.86 26.80 -10.31
N ALA A 277 23.33 25.59 -10.63
CA ALA A 277 24.72 25.33 -10.98
C ALA A 277 25.20 26.28 -12.09
N LYS A 278 24.38 26.46 -13.14
CA LYS A 278 24.68 27.38 -14.25
C LYS A 278 24.85 28.82 -13.79
N ARG A 279 24.02 29.32 -12.88
CA ARG A 279 24.17 30.68 -12.30
C ARG A 279 25.46 30.83 -11.50
N MET A 280 26.00 29.74 -10.96
CA MET A 280 27.27 29.69 -10.24
C MET A 280 28.48 29.45 -11.17
N GLY A 281 28.29 29.46 -12.49
CA GLY A 281 29.35 29.17 -13.46
C GLY A 281 29.73 27.70 -13.56
N LEU A 282 28.86 26.79 -13.11
CA LEU A 282 29.07 25.36 -13.11
C LEU A 282 28.16 24.66 -14.13
N LYS A 283 28.63 23.55 -14.71
CA LYS A 283 27.82 22.62 -15.50
C LYS A 283 27.56 21.37 -14.67
N MET A 284 26.31 20.94 -14.58
CA MET A 284 25.91 19.73 -13.85
C MET A 284 25.16 18.79 -14.77
N ASN A 285 25.54 17.51 -14.80
CA ASN A 285 24.89 16.44 -15.55
C ASN A 285 25.04 15.09 -14.82
N GLU A 286 24.61 14.01 -15.45
CA GLU A 286 24.71 12.63 -14.93
C GLU A 286 26.15 12.14 -14.73
N TYR A 287 27.16 12.82 -15.31
CA TYR A 287 28.56 12.43 -15.21
C TYR A 287 29.32 13.18 -14.11
N GLY A 288 28.82 14.33 -13.65
CA GLY A 288 29.47 15.13 -12.63
C GLY A 288 29.05 16.60 -12.60
N ILE A 289 29.81 17.39 -11.82
CA ILE A 289 29.79 18.85 -11.82
C ILE A 289 31.12 19.34 -12.38
N PHE A 290 31.09 20.35 -13.23
CA PHE A 290 32.25 20.86 -13.95
C PHE A 290 32.34 22.37 -13.85
N LYS A 291 33.57 22.89 -13.74
CA LYS A 291 33.89 24.31 -13.86
C LYS A 291 34.78 24.47 -15.10
N GLY A 292 34.21 24.95 -16.20
CA GLY A 292 34.85 24.84 -17.51
C GLY A 292 34.97 23.37 -17.93
N GLU A 293 36.19 22.91 -18.21
CA GLU A 293 36.49 21.51 -18.55
C GLU A 293 36.88 20.65 -17.32
N SER A 294 37.16 21.28 -16.18
CA SER A 294 37.60 20.58 -14.97
C SER A 294 36.41 20.01 -14.21
N ALA A 295 36.44 18.70 -13.95
CA ALA A 295 35.49 18.03 -13.06
C ALA A 295 35.78 18.38 -11.59
N LEU A 296 34.73 18.66 -10.82
CA LEU A 296 34.81 18.79 -9.38
C LEU A 296 34.78 17.42 -8.72
N GLU A 297 35.43 17.30 -7.57
CA GLU A 297 35.45 16.07 -6.78
C GLU A 297 34.08 15.80 -6.16
N ILE A 298 33.53 14.61 -6.38
CA ILE A 298 32.22 14.22 -5.87
C ILE A 298 32.32 12.82 -5.28
N GLU A 299 32.39 12.75 -3.96
CA GLU A 299 32.40 11.47 -3.24
C GLU A 299 30.99 10.94 -2.99
N THR A 300 30.05 11.84 -2.71
CA THR A 300 28.67 11.51 -2.30
C THR A 300 27.65 12.42 -2.97
N GLU A 301 26.37 12.07 -2.88
CA GLU A 301 25.31 12.99 -3.30
C GLU A 301 25.30 14.27 -2.46
N GLU A 302 25.68 14.23 -1.18
CA GLU A 302 25.76 15.42 -0.31
C GLU A 302 26.78 16.43 -0.84
N THR A 303 27.94 15.94 -1.31
CA THR A 303 28.96 16.76 -1.96
C THR A 303 28.40 17.53 -3.17
N ILE A 304 27.45 16.95 -3.92
CA ILE A 304 26.78 17.63 -5.06
C ILE A 304 26.00 18.86 -4.59
N TYR A 305 25.19 18.72 -3.54
CA TYR A 305 24.40 19.83 -3.00
C TYR A 305 25.31 20.92 -2.42
N ASN A 306 26.38 20.53 -1.71
CA ASN A 306 27.34 21.48 -1.15
C ASN A 306 28.03 22.33 -2.23
N HIS A 307 28.42 21.74 -3.36
CA HIS A 307 29.02 22.47 -4.50
C HIS A 307 28.11 23.55 -5.09
N ILE A 308 26.79 23.37 -4.97
CA ILE A 308 25.80 24.35 -5.43
C ILE A 308 25.19 25.14 -4.27
N GLY A 309 25.82 25.15 -3.08
CA GLY A 309 25.38 25.95 -1.94
C GLY A 309 24.00 25.55 -1.42
N LEU A 310 23.74 24.24 -1.32
CA LEU A 310 22.52 23.65 -0.76
C LEU A 310 22.93 22.61 0.30
N ARG A 311 22.09 22.43 1.33
CA ARG A 311 22.17 21.25 2.20
C ARG A 311 21.67 20.02 1.43
N PHE A 312 22.14 18.83 1.81
CA PHE A 312 21.66 17.58 1.21
C PHE A 312 20.14 17.46 1.31
N ILE A 313 19.51 17.14 0.18
CA ILE A 313 18.07 16.97 0.06
C ILE A 313 17.77 15.46 -0.06
N PRO A 314 17.11 14.85 0.93
CA PRO A 314 16.72 13.45 0.88
C PRO A 314 15.89 13.12 -0.37
N PRO A 315 16.09 11.95 -1.01
CA PRO A 315 15.39 11.54 -2.23
C PRO A 315 13.87 11.71 -2.20
N GLU A 316 13.25 11.39 -1.07
CA GLU A 316 11.79 11.34 -0.89
C GLU A 316 11.12 12.69 -1.15
N ILE A 317 11.83 13.79 -0.89
CA ILE A 317 11.31 15.16 -1.00
C ILE A 317 11.76 15.89 -2.28
N ARG A 318 12.50 15.23 -3.18
CA ARG A 318 12.98 15.82 -4.45
C ARG A 318 11.88 15.91 -5.50
N GLU A 319 10.92 16.82 -5.30
CA GLU A 319 9.77 17.00 -6.21
C GLU A 319 9.79 18.32 -7.00
N GLY A 320 10.77 19.20 -6.79
CA GLY A 320 10.98 20.42 -7.58
C GLY A 320 10.15 21.62 -7.10
N GLY A 321 10.24 21.94 -5.81
CA GLY A 321 9.54 23.07 -5.20
C GLY A 321 10.18 23.51 -3.88
N ALA A 322 9.40 23.46 -2.80
CA ALA A 322 9.78 24.01 -1.50
C ALA A 322 11.04 23.39 -0.87
N GLU A 323 11.46 22.19 -1.29
CA GLU A 323 12.66 21.52 -0.75
C GLU A 323 13.94 22.29 -1.05
N ILE A 324 14.00 22.97 -2.19
CA ILE A 324 15.17 23.76 -2.59
C ILE A 324 15.31 25.00 -1.69
N GLU A 325 14.20 25.72 -1.50
CA GLU A 325 14.16 26.91 -0.66
C GLU A 325 14.45 26.56 0.81
N ALA A 326 13.84 25.49 1.32
CA ALA A 326 14.10 25.03 2.68
C ALA A 326 15.56 24.56 2.87
N SER A 327 16.17 24.00 1.84
CA SER A 327 17.59 23.65 1.85
C SER A 327 18.48 24.88 1.94
N GLU A 328 18.23 25.92 1.13
CA GLU A 328 18.96 27.20 1.19
C GLU A 328 18.85 27.87 2.55
N GLN A 329 17.63 27.93 3.09
CA GLN A 329 17.36 28.59 4.37
C GLN A 329 17.80 27.75 5.58
N GLY A 330 18.20 26.50 5.35
CA GLY A 330 18.56 25.57 6.43
C GLY A 330 17.38 25.15 7.31
N THR A 331 16.16 25.22 6.77
CA THR A 331 14.88 24.92 7.45
C THR A 331 14.31 23.55 7.09
N LEU A 332 15.05 22.72 6.34
CA LEU A 332 14.69 21.31 6.12
C LEU A 332 14.53 20.59 7.47
N PRO A 333 13.39 19.92 7.70
CA PRO A 333 13.22 19.11 8.91
C PRO A 333 14.08 17.86 8.84
N GLU A 334 14.51 17.38 10.00
CA GLU A 334 15.02 16.01 10.10
C GLU A 334 13.85 15.05 9.87
N LEU A 335 13.86 14.38 8.72
CA LEU A 335 12.82 13.44 8.34
C LEU A 335 12.84 12.21 9.25
N VAL A 336 11.66 11.71 9.57
CA VAL A 336 11.48 10.52 10.40
C VAL A 336 12.26 9.30 9.85
N LYS A 337 12.81 8.49 10.75
CA LYS A 337 13.61 7.30 10.44
C LYS A 337 12.87 6.04 10.91
N ASP A 338 13.32 4.89 10.40
CA ASP A 338 12.81 3.58 10.83
C ASP A 338 12.95 3.38 12.34
N SER A 339 14.12 3.74 12.89
CA SER A 339 14.42 3.70 14.33
C SER A 339 13.56 4.62 15.19
N ASP A 340 12.84 5.58 14.60
CA ASP A 340 11.93 6.42 15.35
C ASP A 340 10.60 5.74 15.63
N ILE A 341 10.23 4.65 14.93
CA ILE A 341 8.98 3.93 15.16
C ILE A 341 9.08 3.13 16.45
N GLN A 342 8.26 3.49 17.44
CA GLN A 342 8.23 2.88 18.76
C GLN A 342 7.11 1.84 18.93
N GLY A 343 6.14 1.77 18.02
CA GLY A 343 5.09 0.75 18.08
C GLY A 343 4.10 0.75 16.93
N MET A 344 3.29 -0.31 16.88
CA MET A 344 2.28 -0.53 15.84
C MET A 344 0.95 0.07 16.25
N ILE A 345 0.30 0.77 15.30
CA ILE A 345 -1.02 1.39 15.46
C ILE A 345 -1.92 0.87 14.35
N HIS A 346 -3.22 0.70 14.61
CA HIS A 346 -4.17 0.14 13.64
C HIS A 346 -3.84 -1.31 13.26
N VAL A 347 -4.07 -2.22 14.21
CA VAL A 347 -3.86 -3.66 14.07
C VAL A 347 -5.12 -4.40 14.48
N HIS A 348 -5.53 -5.37 13.67
CA HIS A 348 -6.71 -6.22 13.87
C HIS A 348 -6.30 -7.59 14.41
N SER A 349 -7.09 -8.13 15.31
CA SER A 349 -6.89 -9.44 15.92
C SER A 349 -7.98 -10.42 15.49
N ASN A 350 -7.91 -11.66 15.96
CA ASN A 350 -8.96 -12.65 15.76
C ASN A 350 -10.28 -12.32 16.49
N PHE A 351 -10.37 -11.18 17.19
CA PHE A 351 -11.64 -10.63 17.65
C PHE A 351 -12.48 -10.07 16.51
N SER A 352 -11.92 -9.46 15.46
CA SER A 352 -12.67 -9.18 14.22
C SER A 352 -12.31 -10.20 13.15
N ASP A 353 -11.46 -9.79 12.22
CA ASP A 353 -11.08 -10.40 10.96
C ASP A 353 -9.56 -10.52 10.81
N GLY A 354 -8.81 -10.25 11.87
CA GLY A 354 -7.39 -10.57 11.97
C GLY A 354 -7.13 -12.07 12.15
N ALA A 355 -5.97 -12.51 11.70
CA ALA A 355 -5.56 -13.92 11.71
C ALA A 355 -5.02 -14.42 13.06
N HIS A 356 -4.61 -13.52 13.96
CA HIS A 356 -3.81 -13.87 15.14
C HIS A 356 -4.45 -13.36 16.44
N SER A 357 -4.18 -14.07 17.54
CA SER A 357 -4.55 -13.60 18.88
C SER A 357 -3.76 -12.36 19.28
N ILE A 358 -4.29 -11.62 20.25
CA ILE A 358 -3.63 -10.43 20.80
C ILE A 358 -2.24 -10.76 21.35
N GLU A 359 -2.11 -11.89 22.04
CA GLU A 359 -0.83 -12.35 22.59
C GLU A 359 0.22 -12.56 21.50
N ILE A 360 -0.14 -13.24 20.40
CA ILE A 360 0.79 -13.50 19.28
C ILE A 360 1.26 -12.18 18.66
N LEU A 361 0.33 -11.25 18.42
CA LEU A 361 0.63 -9.92 17.87
C LEU A 361 1.55 -9.12 18.82
N ALA A 362 1.27 -9.15 20.12
CA ALA A 362 2.08 -8.48 21.14
C ALA A 362 3.50 -9.06 21.23
N ARG A 363 3.64 -10.39 21.23
CA ARG A 363 4.94 -11.07 21.24
C ARG A 363 5.77 -10.74 20.01
N GLU A 364 5.15 -10.68 18.83
CA GLU A 364 5.84 -10.28 17.60
C GLU A 364 6.28 -8.81 17.66
N CYS A 365 5.47 -7.91 18.21
CA CYS A 365 5.88 -6.52 18.42
C CYS A 365 7.11 -6.41 19.34
N VAL A 366 7.11 -7.15 20.47
CA VAL A 366 8.25 -7.21 21.41
C VAL A 366 9.49 -7.75 20.71
N LYS A 367 9.37 -8.82 19.92
CA LYS A 367 10.47 -9.42 19.15
C LYS A 367 11.06 -8.44 18.13
N GLN A 368 10.24 -7.59 17.52
CA GLN A 368 10.69 -6.53 16.61
C GLN A 368 11.23 -5.29 17.33
N GLY A 369 11.22 -5.27 18.67
CA GLY A 369 11.76 -4.17 19.49
C GLY A 369 10.79 -3.01 19.70
N TYR A 370 9.52 -3.17 19.37
CA TYR A 370 8.50 -2.16 19.65
C TYR A 370 8.15 -2.12 21.14
N SER A 371 7.75 -0.94 21.61
CA SER A 371 7.32 -0.66 22.99
C SER A 371 5.81 -0.74 23.19
N TYR A 372 5.01 -0.79 22.12
CA TYR A 372 3.57 -0.97 22.26
C TYR A 372 2.90 -1.55 21.00
N LEU A 373 1.66 -2.01 21.22
CA LEU A 373 0.71 -2.43 20.20
C LEU A 373 -0.64 -1.73 20.45
N CYS A 374 -1.22 -1.10 19.44
CA CYS A 374 -2.56 -0.52 19.52
C CYS A 374 -3.55 -1.33 18.67
N LEU A 375 -4.44 -2.07 19.34
CA LEU A 375 -5.50 -2.86 18.71
C LEU A 375 -6.66 -1.97 18.28
N SER A 376 -7.26 -2.29 17.15
CA SER A 376 -8.37 -1.51 16.59
C SER A 376 -9.32 -2.37 15.76
N ASP A 377 -9.71 -3.53 16.29
CA ASP A 377 -10.71 -4.39 15.64
C ASP A 377 -11.98 -3.62 15.25
N HIS A 378 -12.70 -4.12 14.25
CA HIS A 378 -13.85 -3.40 13.71
C HIS A 378 -15.06 -3.34 14.65
N SER A 379 -15.81 -2.23 14.58
CA SER A 379 -17.07 -2.03 15.31
C SER A 379 -18.26 -2.82 14.73
N ARG A 380 -19.38 -2.81 15.46
CA ARG A 380 -20.60 -3.60 15.25
C ARG A 380 -21.13 -3.63 13.81
N SER A 381 -21.12 -2.50 13.10
CA SER A 381 -21.71 -2.33 11.77
C SER A 381 -20.89 -3.01 10.67
N ALA A 382 -19.63 -3.36 10.93
CA ALA A 382 -18.75 -4.10 10.02
C ALA A 382 -19.03 -5.62 10.06
N PHE A 383 -20.27 -6.03 9.78
CA PHE A 383 -20.66 -7.45 9.78
C PHE A 383 -19.82 -8.33 8.85
N TYR A 384 -19.32 -7.76 7.75
CA TYR A 384 -18.46 -8.46 6.78
C TYR A 384 -17.09 -8.85 7.36
N ALA A 385 -16.68 -8.18 8.44
CA ALA A 385 -15.41 -8.32 9.13
C ALA A 385 -15.60 -8.84 10.56
N ASN A 386 -16.74 -9.48 10.86
CA ASN A 386 -17.02 -10.02 12.19
C ASN A 386 -16.90 -8.96 13.31
N GLY A 387 -17.37 -7.74 13.02
CA GLY A 387 -17.35 -6.60 13.93
C GLY A 387 -17.85 -6.93 15.35
N LEU A 388 -17.24 -6.30 16.35
CA LEU A 388 -17.46 -6.65 17.74
C LEU A 388 -18.85 -6.17 18.20
N SER A 389 -19.49 -6.97 19.05
CA SER A 389 -20.61 -6.50 19.87
C SER A 389 -20.07 -5.82 21.13
N ASN A 390 -20.90 -5.08 21.86
CA ASN A 390 -20.50 -4.51 23.17
C ASN A 390 -19.93 -5.58 24.12
N GLU A 391 -20.54 -6.77 24.14
CA GLU A 391 -20.09 -7.88 24.99
C GLU A 391 -18.71 -8.40 24.58
N ARG A 392 -18.48 -8.59 23.27
CA ARG A 392 -17.17 -9.03 22.75
C ARG A 392 -16.08 -7.99 22.95
N LEU A 393 -16.43 -6.70 22.85
CA LEU A 393 -15.51 -5.60 23.14
C LEU A 393 -15.10 -5.58 24.62
N LEU A 394 -16.05 -5.80 25.54
CA LEU A 394 -15.72 -5.90 26.97
C LEU A 394 -14.81 -7.11 27.27
N ALA A 395 -15.04 -8.24 26.60
CA ALA A 395 -14.16 -9.40 26.70
C ALA A 395 -12.74 -9.08 26.20
N GLN A 396 -12.62 -8.37 25.07
CA GLN A 396 -11.32 -7.94 24.54
C GLN A 396 -10.58 -7.01 25.51
N ILE A 397 -11.29 -6.03 26.08
CA ILE A 397 -10.73 -5.11 27.08
C ILE A 397 -10.16 -5.89 28.27
N GLU A 398 -10.85 -6.93 28.74
CA GLU A 398 -10.39 -7.73 29.86
C GLU A 398 -9.18 -8.60 29.51
N GLU A 399 -9.16 -9.22 28.32
CA GLU A 399 -8.00 -9.95 27.82
C GLU A 399 -6.76 -9.04 27.71
N VAL A 400 -6.92 -7.82 27.21
CA VAL A 400 -5.83 -6.83 27.14
C VAL A 400 -5.31 -6.46 28.53
N LYS A 401 -6.18 -6.32 29.54
CA LYS A 401 -5.73 -6.06 30.92
C LYS A 401 -4.92 -7.23 31.47
N GLN A 402 -5.38 -8.46 31.25
CA GLN A 402 -4.66 -9.66 31.67
C GLN A 402 -3.28 -9.71 31.00
N LEU A 403 -3.21 -9.58 29.68
CA LEU A 403 -1.95 -9.62 28.94
C LEU A 403 -1.01 -8.48 29.38
N ASN A 404 -1.50 -7.27 29.58
CA ASN A 404 -0.66 -6.17 30.09
C ASN A 404 -0.05 -6.47 31.46
N SER A 405 -0.74 -7.23 32.33
CA SER A 405 -0.15 -7.66 33.61
C SER A 405 1.01 -8.65 33.41
N GLU A 406 0.93 -9.50 32.38
CA GLU A 406 1.97 -10.47 32.03
C GLU A 406 3.18 -9.78 31.39
N PHE A 407 2.97 -8.93 30.37
CA PHE A 407 4.03 -8.19 29.68
C PHE A 407 4.70 -7.14 30.59
N GLY A 408 3.96 -6.54 31.53
CA GLY A 408 4.50 -5.56 32.48
C GLY A 408 5.39 -6.15 33.58
N SER A 409 5.34 -7.47 33.79
CA SER A 409 6.03 -8.17 34.89
C SER A 409 7.40 -8.76 34.51
N GLY A 410 7.69 -8.90 33.22
CA GLY A 410 8.88 -9.59 32.69
C GLY A 410 9.95 -8.62 32.19
N GLY A 411 10.85 -8.18 33.07
CA GLY A 411 11.87 -7.18 32.74
C GLY A 411 12.69 -7.45 31.48
N ARG A 412 12.66 -6.51 30.53
CA ARG A 412 13.79 -6.03 29.68
C ARG A 412 13.45 -4.79 28.83
N SER A 413 12.17 -4.44 28.66
CA SER A 413 11.68 -3.14 28.21
C SER A 413 10.19 -3.03 28.52
N PHE A 414 9.69 -1.85 28.88
CA PHE A 414 8.26 -1.64 29.15
C PHE A 414 7.48 -1.81 27.83
N PHE A 415 6.57 -2.79 27.78
CA PHE A 415 5.67 -3.04 26.65
C PHE A 415 4.21 -2.83 27.09
N LYS A 416 3.41 -2.13 26.27
CA LYS A 416 1.99 -1.91 26.57
C LYS A 416 1.10 -2.22 25.36
N ILE A 417 0.02 -2.94 25.61
CA ILE A 417 -1.07 -3.15 24.66
C ILE A 417 -2.15 -2.11 24.95
N PHE A 418 -2.54 -1.34 23.94
CA PHE A 418 -3.65 -0.40 24.00
C PHE A 418 -4.87 -1.00 23.32
N CYS A 419 -6.01 -0.97 24.01
CA CYS A 419 -7.28 -1.47 23.48
C CYS A 419 -8.08 -0.31 22.91
N GLY A 420 -8.11 -0.20 21.58
CA GLY A 420 -8.95 0.73 20.86
C GLY A 420 -10.01 0.02 20.01
N ILE A 421 -10.62 0.77 19.11
CA ILE A 421 -11.55 0.25 18.10
C ILE A 421 -11.37 1.05 16.81
N GLU A 422 -11.53 0.39 15.66
CA GLU A 422 -11.90 1.09 14.44
C GLU A 422 -13.43 1.21 14.39
N SER A 423 -13.92 2.38 14.83
CA SER A 423 -15.33 2.71 14.79
C SER A 423 -15.74 3.17 13.40
N ASP A 424 -16.77 2.53 12.87
CA ASP A 424 -17.52 3.06 11.74
C ASP A 424 -18.06 4.46 12.06
N ILE A 425 -17.88 5.37 11.10
CA ILE A 425 -18.61 6.64 11.04
C ILE A 425 -19.91 6.35 10.31
N LEU A 426 -21.05 6.49 10.99
CA LEU A 426 -22.37 6.25 10.42
C LEU A 426 -22.75 7.35 9.41
N THR A 427 -23.85 7.17 8.68
CA THR A 427 -24.24 8.08 7.59
C THR A 427 -24.57 9.50 8.05
N ASP A 428 -24.91 9.68 9.33
CA ASP A 428 -25.14 10.98 9.97
C ASP A 428 -23.87 11.57 10.62
N GLY A 429 -22.75 10.84 10.55
CA GLY A 429 -21.47 11.24 11.15
C GLY A 429 -21.27 10.83 12.61
N SER A 430 -22.28 10.21 13.24
CA SER A 430 -22.11 9.61 14.57
C SER A 430 -21.23 8.36 14.52
N LEU A 431 -20.72 7.94 15.68
CA LEU A 431 -19.93 6.72 15.81
C LEU A 431 -20.81 5.50 16.11
N ASP A 432 -20.34 4.33 15.73
CA ASP A 432 -21.07 3.07 15.80
C ASP A 432 -21.24 2.49 17.22
N TYR A 433 -20.65 3.15 18.23
CA TYR A 433 -20.83 2.87 19.65
C TYR A 433 -21.27 4.13 20.42
N PRO A 434 -22.06 3.96 21.51
CA PRO A 434 -22.37 5.05 22.41
C PRO A 434 -21.13 5.50 23.20
N ASP A 435 -21.13 6.76 23.62
CA ASP A 435 -20.04 7.39 24.38
C ASP A 435 -19.62 6.61 25.64
N ASP A 436 -20.57 6.01 26.36
CA ASP A 436 -20.28 5.18 27.55
C ASP A 436 -19.44 3.93 27.24
N THR A 437 -19.54 3.42 26.00
CA THR A 437 -18.68 2.34 25.51
C THR A 437 -17.33 2.91 25.08
N LEU A 438 -17.32 3.97 24.27
CA LEU A 438 -16.10 4.60 23.74
C LEU A 438 -15.16 5.08 24.84
N LYS A 439 -15.70 5.60 25.95
CA LYS A 439 -14.92 6.05 27.12
C LYS A 439 -14.02 4.98 27.74
N LYS A 440 -14.39 3.70 27.59
CA LYS A 440 -13.65 2.56 28.16
C LYS A 440 -12.40 2.18 27.35
N LEU A 441 -12.32 2.59 26.08
CA LEU A 441 -11.24 2.27 25.16
C LEU A 441 -10.11 3.26 25.27
N ASP A 442 -8.85 2.86 25.15
CA ASP A 442 -7.69 3.76 25.21
C ASP A 442 -7.75 4.85 24.13
N PHE A 443 -8.16 4.48 22.91
CA PHE A 443 -8.30 5.38 21.76
C PHE A 443 -9.38 4.89 20.80
N VAL A 444 -9.82 5.76 19.89
CA VAL A 444 -10.77 5.42 18.83
C VAL A 444 -10.22 5.89 17.49
N ILE A 445 -10.19 4.98 16.50
CA ILE A 445 -10.00 5.31 15.08
C ILE A 445 -11.39 5.43 14.47
N ALA A 446 -11.72 6.56 13.84
CA ALA A 446 -12.97 6.76 13.14
C ALA A 446 -12.77 6.65 11.62
N SER A 447 -13.48 5.75 10.96
CA SER A 447 -13.32 5.44 9.53
C SER A 447 -14.65 5.36 8.78
N VAL A 448 -14.66 5.69 7.48
CA VAL A 448 -15.84 5.54 6.62
C VAL A 448 -15.73 4.27 5.76
N HIS A 449 -16.57 3.28 6.02
CA HIS A 449 -16.62 2.04 5.22
C HIS A 449 -17.82 1.94 4.27
N SER A 450 -18.81 2.83 4.42
CA SER A 450 -20.09 2.77 3.71
C SER A 450 -20.44 4.10 3.03
N LYS A 451 -21.32 4.03 2.03
CA LYS A 451 -21.83 5.20 1.28
C LYS A 451 -20.72 6.07 0.66
N LEU A 452 -19.70 5.43 0.07
CA LEU A 452 -18.57 6.10 -0.59
C LEU A 452 -18.93 6.85 -1.90
N SER A 453 -20.21 6.93 -2.25
CA SER A 453 -20.71 7.67 -3.41
C SER A 453 -21.47 8.95 -3.02
N MET A 454 -21.25 9.43 -1.79
CA MET A 454 -21.81 10.69 -1.27
C MET A 454 -21.21 11.92 -1.94
N GLY A 455 -21.95 13.04 -1.91
CA GLY A 455 -21.47 14.34 -2.40
C GLY A 455 -20.41 14.95 -1.49
N THR A 456 -19.66 15.94 -1.98
CA THR A 456 -18.56 16.58 -1.25
C THR A 456 -19.04 17.23 0.05
N GLU A 457 -20.16 17.94 0.03
CA GLU A 457 -20.74 18.61 1.20
C GLU A 457 -21.15 17.59 2.26
N GLU A 458 -21.87 16.55 1.85
CA GLU A 458 -22.32 15.45 2.72
C GLU A 458 -21.13 14.72 3.37
N ALA A 459 -20.10 14.39 2.58
CA ALA A 459 -18.88 13.76 3.08
C ALA A 459 -18.18 14.64 4.12
N THR A 460 -18.09 15.94 3.84
CA THR A 460 -17.45 16.91 4.71
C THR A 460 -18.18 17.02 6.05
N GLU A 461 -19.51 17.18 6.02
CA GLU A 461 -20.32 17.25 7.24
C GLU A 461 -20.22 15.97 8.07
N ARG A 462 -20.32 14.81 7.41
CA ARG A 462 -20.19 13.49 8.07
C ARG A 462 -18.85 13.36 8.80
N LEU A 463 -17.74 13.74 8.16
CA LEU A 463 -16.41 13.71 8.75
C LEU A 463 -16.25 14.74 9.89
N LEU A 464 -16.76 15.96 9.70
CA LEU A 464 -16.70 17.00 10.73
C LEU A 464 -17.48 16.61 12.00
N THR A 465 -18.62 15.96 11.84
CA THR A 465 -19.40 15.43 12.98
C THR A 465 -18.59 14.39 13.76
N ALA A 466 -17.92 13.45 13.07
CA ALA A 466 -17.06 12.47 13.71
C ALA A 466 -15.88 13.13 14.44
N ILE A 467 -15.18 14.07 13.80
CA ILE A 467 -14.01 14.77 14.38
C ILE A 467 -14.37 15.52 15.67
N LYS A 468 -15.62 16.02 15.79
CA LYS A 468 -16.09 16.72 17.00
C LYS A 468 -16.38 15.79 18.17
N ASN A 469 -16.47 14.48 17.97
CA ASN A 469 -16.71 13.56 19.08
C ASN A 469 -15.47 13.53 20.02
N PRO A 470 -15.65 13.68 21.34
CA PRO A 470 -14.55 13.80 22.30
C PRO A 470 -13.73 12.51 22.44
N TYR A 471 -14.22 11.37 21.95
CA TYR A 471 -13.50 10.10 22.02
C TYR A 471 -12.71 9.77 20.75
N VAL A 472 -12.93 10.48 19.63
CA VAL A 472 -12.16 10.27 18.39
C VAL A 472 -10.72 10.74 18.60
N THR A 473 -9.80 9.79 18.57
CA THR A 473 -8.37 10.07 18.70
C THR A 473 -7.71 10.19 17.33
N ILE A 474 -8.09 9.32 16.40
CA ILE A 474 -7.48 9.19 15.08
C ILE A 474 -8.60 9.18 14.02
N LEU A 475 -8.44 9.93 12.95
CA LEU A 475 -9.26 9.80 11.75
C LEU A 475 -8.58 8.83 10.78
N GLY A 476 -9.16 7.65 10.59
CA GLY A 476 -8.65 6.56 9.76
C GLY A 476 -8.77 6.86 8.27
N HIS A 477 -8.11 6.04 7.43
CA HIS A 477 -8.06 6.08 5.94
C HIS A 477 -9.21 6.86 5.27
N ILE A 478 -9.01 8.18 5.21
CA ILE A 478 -10.11 9.14 5.12
C ILE A 478 -10.84 9.11 3.78
N SER A 479 -10.19 8.80 2.66
CA SER A 479 -10.85 8.89 1.35
C SER A 479 -11.54 7.60 0.94
N GLY A 480 -11.25 6.49 1.62
CA GLY A 480 -11.66 5.16 1.21
C GLY A 480 -11.15 4.80 -0.18
N ARG A 481 -10.06 5.40 -0.66
CA ARG A 481 -9.50 5.08 -1.98
C ARG A 481 -8.85 3.70 -2.00
N LEU A 482 -8.73 3.13 -3.19
CA LEU A 482 -7.90 1.98 -3.51
C LEU A 482 -7.08 2.33 -4.76
N LEU A 483 -5.77 2.42 -4.63
CA LEU A 483 -4.87 2.75 -5.73
C LEU A 483 -5.07 1.80 -6.91
N LEU A 484 -5.08 2.38 -8.10
CA LEU A 484 -5.31 1.68 -9.38
C LEU A 484 -6.69 1.01 -9.51
N SER A 485 -7.62 1.28 -8.59
CA SER A 485 -8.95 0.67 -8.59
C SER A 485 -10.08 1.70 -8.36
N ARG A 486 -10.01 2.47 -7.27
CA ARG A 486 -11.05 3.42 -6.82
C ARG A 486 -10.42 4.71 -6.30
N GLU A 487 -10.81 5.87 -6.85
CA GLU A 487 -10.23 7.17 -6.47
C GLU A 487 -10.57 7.65 -5.04
N GLY A 488 -11.65 7.16 -4.43
CA GLY A 488 -12.16 7.64 -3.15
C GLY A 488 -13.22 8.73 -3.29
N TYR A 489 -13.98 8.98 -2.22
CA TYR A 489 -14.97 10.07 -2.21
C TYR A 489 -14.29 11.43 -1.97
N GLN A 490 -14.93 12.50 -2.42
CA GLN A 490 -14.41 13.86 -2.27
C GLN A 490 -14.93 14.51 -0.98
N TYR A 491 -14.12 15.38 -0.38
CA TYR A 491 -14.45 16.16 0.80
C TYR A 491 -13.63 17.46 0.81
N ASP A 492 -14.07 18.45 1.57
CA ASP A 492 -13.35 19.72 1.74
C ASP A 492 -12.13 19.53 2.63
N GLN A 493 -10.98 19.31 1.97
CA GLN A 493 -9.69 19.09 2.63
C GLN A 493 -9.31 20.18 3.63
N GLU A 494 -9.60 21.44 3.34
CA GLU A 494 -9.16 22.55 4.19
C GLU A 494 -9.99 22.58 5.49
N LYS A 495 -11.32 22.44 5.39
CA LYS A 495 -12.20 22.34 6.57
C LYS A 495 -11.86 21.16 7.45
N ILE A 496 -11.54 20.00 6.86
CA ILE A 496 -11.15 18.82 7.64
C ILE A 496 -9.83 19.07 8.36
N LEU A 497 -8.80 19.61 7.71
CA LEU A 497 -7.52 19.90 8.36
C LEU A 497 -7.65 20.93 9.49
N GLU A 498 -8.48 21.96 9.30
CA GLU A 498 -8.80 22.93 10.36
C GLU A 498 -9.45 22.26 11.56
N ALA A 499 -10.42 21.36 11.33
CA ALA A 499 -11.08 20.62 12.39
C ALA A 499 -10.12 19.66 13.12
N LEU A 500 -9.27 18.92 12.38
CA LEU A 500 -8.26 18.03 12.95
C LEU A 500 -7.29 18.80 13.85
N ALA A 501 -6.80 19.95 13.40
CA ALA A 501 -5.91 20.81 14.18
C ALA A 501 -6.59 21.36 15.43
N ALA A 502 -7.82 21.87 15.29
CA ALA A 502 -8.58 22.45 16.40
C ALA A 502 -8.95 21.42 17.48
N GLN A 503 -9.33 20.21 17.07
CA GLN A 503 -9.73 19.11 17.96
C GLN A 503 -8.55 18.23 18.40
N GLN A 504 -7.35 18.49 17.88
CA GLN A 504 -6.15 17.64 18.08
C GLN A 504 -6.41 16.17 17.76
N VAL A 505 -7.22 15.92 16.72
CA VAL A 505 -7.43 14.58 16.18
C VAL A 505 -6.29 14.26 15.23
N VAL A 506 -5.67 13.10 15.43
CA VAL A 506 -4.55 12.62 14.62
C VAL A 506 -5.07 12.20 13.25
N LEU A 507 -4.32 12.49 12.20
CA LEU A 507 -4.62 12.00 10.86
C LEU A 507 -3.88 10.69 10.61
N GLU A 508 -4.59 9.61 10.33
CA GLU A 508 -3.97 8.39 9.85
C GLU A 508 -3.45 8.57 8.41
N HIS A 509 -2.26 8.03 8.15
CA HIS A 509 -1.88 7.53 6.85
C HIS A 509 -1.85 5.99 6.89
N ASN A 510 -2.78 5.39 6.19
CA ASN A 510 -2.89 3.94 6.11
C ASN A 510 -1.80 3.42 5.17
N CYS A 511 -0.93 2.56 5.71
CA CYS A 511 0.30 2.13 5.06
C CYS A 511 0.09 0.97 4.09
N ASN A 512 -1.12 0.40 4.04
CA ASN A 512 -1.45 -0.66 3.11
C ASN A 512 -1.16 -0.19 1.66
N PRO A 513 -0.38 -0.95 0.87
CA PRO A 513 0.08 -0.52 -0.44
C PRO A 513 -1.05 -0.35 -1.46
N TYR A 514 -2.22 -0.95 -1.23
CA TYR A 514 -3.43 -0.73 -2.02
C TYR A 514 -4.15 0.57 -1.65
N ARG A 515 -3.86 1.20 -0.50
CA ARG A 515 -4.51 2.43 -0.02
C ARG A 515 -3.58 3.65 -0.09
N LEU A 516 -2.50 3.63 0.69
CA LEU A 516 -1.62 4.77 0.98
C LEU A 516 -2.43 6.04 1.29
N ASP A 517 -3.47 5.91 2.11
CA ASP A 517 -4.57 6.88 2.24
C ASP A 517 -4.50 7.65 3.56
N PRO A 518 -4.55 9.00 3.55
CA PRO A 518 -4.56 9.90 2.41
C PRO A 518 -3.20 10.02 1.73
N GLY A 519 -3.21 10.48 0.48
CA GLY A 519 -1.97 10.69 -0.28
C GLY A 519 -1.03 11.68 0.42
N TRP A 520 0.27 11.49 0.21
CA TRP A 520 1.34 12.30 0.81
C TRP A 520 1.17 13.81 0.61
N GLN A 521 0.51 14.26 -0.47
CA GLN A 521 0.22 15.68 -0.68
C GLN A 521 -0.69 16.26 0.42
N TYR A 522 -1.67 15.49 0.90
CA TYR A 522 -2.52 15.91 2.00
C TYR A 522 -1.78 15.84 3.33
N LEU A 523 -0.88 14.87 3.50
CA LEU A 523 0.01 14.80 4.67
C LEU A 523 0.93 16.03 4.77
N ILE A 524 1.44 16.58 3.65
CA ILE A 524 2.20 17.85 3.68
C ILE A 524 1.34 18.97 4.26
N LYS A 525 0.09 19.09 3.83
CA LYS A 525 -0.83 20.12 4.31
C LYS A 525 -1.17 19.94 5.79
N ALA A 526 -1.28 18.69 6.26
CA ALA A 526 -1.51 18.34 7.66
C ALA A 526 -0.30 18.67 8.54
N SER A 527 0.89 18.21 8.13
CA SER A 527 2.17 18.44 8.83
C SER A 527 2.46 19.94 9.00
N ARG A 528 2.23 20.74 7.95
CA ARG A 528 2.39 22.21 8.01
C ARG A 528 1.46 22.91 9.00
N ARG A 529 0.34 22.28 9.36
CA ARG A 529 -0.63 22.79 10.36
C ARG A 529 -0.40 22.22 11.76
N GLY A 530 0.64 21.42 11.95
CA GLY A 530 0.91 20.75 13.21
C GLY A 530 -0.07 19.62 13.54
N VAL A 531 -0.82 19.12 12.57
CA VAL A 531 -1.64 17.91 12.75
C VAL A 531 -0.69 16.71 12.83
N LEU A 532 -0.77 15.97 13.94
CA LEU A 532 -0.01 14.73 14.12
C LEU A 532 -0.44 13.69 13.09
N ILE A 533 0.53 12.92 12.59
CA ILE A 533 0.29 11.82 11.67
C ILE A 533 0.44 10.49 12.43
N SER A 534 -0.44 9.54 12.15
CA SER A 534 -0.32 8.14 12.56
C SER A 534 -0.05 7.27 11.34
N LEU A 535 0.96 6.41 11.37
CA LEU A 535 1.18 5.36 10.40
C LEU A 535 0.46 4.09 10.87
N GLY A 536 -0.62 3.74 10.20
CA GLY A 536 -1.40 2.53 10.48
C GLY A 536 -1.24 1.51 9.35
N PRO A 537 -0.56 0.36 9.53
CA PRO A 537 -0.53 -0.69 8.51
C PRO A 537 -1.89 -1.33 8.23
N ASP A 538 -2.89 -1.15 9.10
CA ASP A 538 -4.21 -1.80 8.94
C ASP A 538 -4.01 -3.33 8.85
N ALA A 539 -3.18 -3.83 9.77
CA ALA A 539 -2.62 -5.17 9.70
C ALA A 539 -3.61 -6.20 10.22
N HIS A 540 -3.96 -7.16 9.37
CA HIS A 540 -4.81 -8.31 9.70
C HIS A 540 -4.00 -9.60 9.91
N SER A 541 -2.67 -9.51 9.77
CA SER A 541 -1.73 -10.59 10.05
C SER A 541 -0.36 -10.00 10.41
N ILE A 542 0.55 -10.82 10.95
CA ILE A 542 1.93 -10.40 11.25
C ILE A 542 2.63 -9.89 9.99
N ASP A 543 2.38 -10.51 8.83
CA ASP A 543 2.96 -10.06 7.57
C ASP A 543 2.54 -8.63 7.21
N GLY A 544 1.33 -8.21 7.61
CA GLY A 544 0.85 -6.85 7.43
C GLY A 544 1.68 -5.80 8.17
N PHE A 545 2.44 -6.15 9.22
CA PHE A 545 3.31 -5.19 9.92
C PHE A 545 4.38 -4.62 8.98
N LYS A 546 4.82 -5.42 8.00
CA LYS A 546 5.83 -5.02 7.02
C LYS A 546 5.39 -3.84 6.16
N ASP A 547 4.08 -3.57 6.07
CA ASP A 547 3.55 -2.47 5.27
C ASP A 547 3.87 -1.09 5.86
N ILE A 548 4.23 -1.01 7.15
CA ILE A 548 4.61 0.27 7.78
C ILE A 548 5.76 0.99 7.04
N LYS A 549 6.65 0.23 6.37
CA LYS A 549 7.73 0.79 5.54
C LYS A 549 7.21 1.69 4.43
N TYR A 550 6.07 1.37 3.83
CA TYR A 550 5.47 2.19 2.78
C TYR A 550 4.96 3.51 3.37
N GLY A 551 4.32 3.45 4.54
CA GLY A 551 3.88 4.62 5.27
C GLY A 551 5.03 5.51 5.73
N LEU A 552 6.14 4.93 6.19
CA LEU A 552 7.34 5.67 6.57
C LEU A 552 7.89 6.48 5.39
N ILE A 553 7.96 5.88 4.20
CA ILE A 553 8.39 6.57 2.98
C ILE A 553 7.43 7.72 2.63
N MET A 554 6.11 7.51 2.76
CA MET A 554 5.12 8.57 2.52
C MET A 554 5.20 9.70 3.56
N ALA A 555 5.47 9.38 4.83
CA ALA A 555 5.70 10.36 5.89
C ALA A 555 6.96 11.20 5.62
N ARG A 556 8.06 10.56 5.22
CA ARG A 556 9.30 11.25 4.81
C ARG A 556 9.05 12.16 3.60
N LYS A 557 8.35 11.65 2.58
CA LYS A 557 7.91 12.44 1.42
C LYS A 557 7.01 13.61 1.79
N ALA A 558 6.26 13.49 2.88
CA ALA A 558 5.41 14.52 3.43
C ALA A 558 6.12 15.45 4.44
N TRP A 559 7.45 15.35 4.56
CA TRP A 559 8.28 16.18 5.45
C TRP A 559 7.97 15.99 6.94
N VAL A 560 7.44 14.82 7.31
CA VAL A 560 7.14 14.49 8.69
C VAL A 560 8.47 14.23 9.42
N SER A 561 8.68 14.98 10.50
CA SER A 561 9.75 14.72 11.46
C SER A 561 9.27 13.79 12.57
N LYS A 562 10.18 13.30 13.40
CA LYS A 562 9.85 12.52 14.60
C LYS A 562 8.71 13.16 15.40
N LYS A 563 8.81 14.45 15.72
CA LYS A 563 7.80 15.18 16.53
C LYS A 563 6.40 15.22 15.89
N GLY A 564 6.31 15.09 14.57
CA GLY A 564 5.04 15.08 13.84
C GLY A 564 4.41 13.69 13.73
N LEU A 565 5.05 12.64 14.25
CA LEU A 565 4.62 11.26 14.10
C LEU A 565 4.20 10.64 15.45
N LEU A 566 2.94 10.23 15.55
CA LEU A 566 2.39 9.56 16.73
C LEU A 566 3.15 8.27 17.03
N ASN A 567 3.53 7.51 16.00
CA ASN A 567 4.27 6.25 16.15
C ASN A 567 5.65 6.41 16.80
N SER A 568 6.15 7.63 16.95
CA SER A 568 7.46 7.89 17.54
C SER A 568 7.45 8.14 19.04
N MET A 569 6.26 8.26 19.63
CA MET A 569 6.08 8.36 21.07
C MET A 569 6.41 7.02 21.71
N THR A 570 7.12 7.04 22.84
CA THR A 570 7.25 5.87 23.70
C THR A 570 5.87 5.44 24.22
N ALA A 571 5.78 4.20 24.72
CA ALA A 571 4.54 3.70 25.32
C ALA A 571 3.99 4.59 26.46
N GLY A 572 4.84 5.29 27.21
CA GLY A 572 4.40 6.25 28.24
C GLY A 572 3.85 7.56 27.64
N GLU A 573 4.51 8.10 26.63
CA GLU A 573 4.09 9.34 25.95
C GLU A 573 2.76 9.15 25.20
N ILE A 574 2.58 8.03 24.49
CA ILE A 574 1.33 7.76 23.77
C ILE A 574 0.17 7.48 24.73
N ASP A 575 0.42 6.82 25.87
CA ASP A 575 -0.58 6.64 26.93
C ASP A 575 -1.05 7.98 27.50
N GLU A 576 -0.11 8.89 27.78
CA GLU A 576 -0.44 10.24 28.22
C GLU A 576 -1.23 11.00 27.16
N PHE A 577 -0.82 10.90 25.89
CA PHE A 577 -1.54 11.51 24.77
C PHE A 577 -3.00 11.04 24.71
N PHE A 578 -3.24 9.72 24.75
CA PHE A 578 -4.59 9.15 24.76
C PHE A 578 -5.42 9.59 25.96
N ARG A 579 -4.84 9.58 27.17
CA ARG A 579 -5.52 10.05 28.39
C ARG A 579 -5.88 11.54 28.33
N ASN A 580 -5.01 12.37 27.78
CA ASN A 580 -5.26 13.81 27.63
C ASN A 580 -6.34 14.09 26.58
N ARG A 581 -6.40 13.29 25.51
CA ARG A 581 -7.40 13.46 24.45
C ARG A 581 -8.83 13.22 24.95
N LYS A 582 -9.04 12.27 25.87
CA LYS A 582 -10.34 11.98 26.51
C LYS A 582 -10.83 13.04 27.51
N LYS A 583 -9.95 13.91 27.99
CA LYS A 583 -10.27 14.94 29.00
C LYS A 583 -10.74 16.27 28.38
N ARG A 584 -10.54 16.42 27.07
CA ARG A 584 -11.02 17.56 26.29
C ARG A 584 -12.47 17.35 25.93
#